data_AF-A0A2P2LES1-F1
#
_entry.id   AF-A0A2P2LES1-F1
#
_cell.length_a   1.000
_cell.length_b   1.000
_cell.length_c   1.000
_cell.angle_alpha   90.00
_cell.angle_beta   90.00
_cell.angle_gamma   90.00
#
_symmetry.space_group_name_H-M   'P 1'
#
loop_
_entity.id
_entity.type
_entity.pdbx_description
1 polymer ?
#
loop_
_entity_poly.entity_id
_entity_poly.type
_entity_poly.pdbx_seq_one_letter_code
_entity_poly.pdbx_strand_id
1 'polypeptide(L)'
;MLNHSFEPNCFFHWRFKDRMLEVMINAGQHIKKGEEMTINYMNGQRNNAIMQRYGFSSPLNPWDVIPFSGNARVHLDSFLSVFNISGLPEEYYHNSQLSDKGDTFVDGAVIAAARTLPTWSDGDMPPVPSTERRAVRELQQECQQMLAKFPTTSKEDEQLLDSMTEARRTLEAAIKYRLHRKLLIQKAMQALEIYQERMLF
;
A
#
# COMPACT_ATOMS: atom_id res chain seq x y z
N MET A 1 21.19 14.55 -3.39
CA MET A 1 20.65 13.26 -3.83
C MET A 1 19.16 13.24 -3.50
N LEU A 2 18.30 12.82 -4.42
CA LEU A 2 16.84 12.83 -4.27
C LEU A 2 16.39 11.50 -3.68
N ASN A 3 15.55 11.51 -2.64
CA ASN A 3 15.01 10.29 -2.04
C ASN A 3 13.79 9.74 -2.79
N HIS A 4 13.39 8.52 -2.46
CA HIS A 4 12.20 7.89 -3.03
C HIS A 4 10.91 8.42 -2.40
N SER A 5 9.90 8.67 -3.23
CA SER A 5 8.49 8.77 -2.82
C SER A 5 7.60 8.01 -3.80
N PHE A 6 6.49 7.45 -3.31
CA PHE A 6 5.40 6.91 -4.15
C PHE A 6 4.50 8.01 -4.72
N GLU A 7 4.56 9.20 -4.12
CA GLU A 7 3.98 10.45 -4.60
C GLU A 7 5.11 11.45 -4.82
N PRO A 8 5.95 11.25 -5.85
CA PRO A 8 7.11 12.10 -6.07
C PRO A 8 6.69 13.52 -6.45
N ASN A 9 7.49 14.50 -6.06
CA ASN A 9 7.33 15.90 -6.47
C ASN A 9 8.23 16.30 -7.65
N CYS A 10 9.20 15.46 -7.96
CA CYS A 10 10.14 15.65 -9.07
C CYS A 10 10.21 14.40 -9.96
N PHE A 11 10.73 14.59 -11.17
CA PHE A 11 11.11 13.53 -12.09
C PHE A 11 12.42 13.87 -12.81
N PHE A 12 13.08 12.84 -13.32
CA PHE A 12 14.26 13.01 -14.16
C PHE A 12 13.87 13.24 -15.61
N HIS A 13 14.44 14.29 -16.20
CA HIS A 13 14.33 14.58 -17.62
C HIS A 13 15.70 14.53 -18.27
N TRP A 14 15.86 13.69 -19.30
CA TRP A 14 17.10 13.65 -20.06
C TRP A 14 17.02 14.61 -21.25
N ARG A 15 17.79 15.69 -21.18
CA ARG A 15 17.90 16.68 -22.25
C ARG A 15 18.95 16.22 -23.25
N PHE A 16 18.51 15.51 -24.28
CA PHE A 16 19.39 14.83 -25.26
C PHE A 16 20.40 15.76 -25.95
N LYS A 17 19.99 16.96 -26.37
CA LYS A 17 20.84 17.89 -27.12
C LYS A 17 22.09 18.28 -26.34
N ASP A 18 21.90 18.56 -25.05
CA ASP A 18 22.94 19.05 -24.17
C ASP A 18 23.59 17.93 -23.34
N ARG A 19 23.14 16.68 -23.53
CA ARG A 19 23.57 15.48 -22.77
C ARG A 19 23.52 15.71 -21.26
N MET A 20 22.44 16.34 -20.80
CA MET A 20 22.27 16.77 -19.41
C MET A 20 21.06 16.09 -18.77
N LEU A 21 21.23 15.56 -17.56
CA LEU A 21 20.15 15.07 -16.73
C LEU A 21 19.61 16.21 -15.87
N GLU A 22 18.35 16.53 -16.04
CA GLU A 22 17.63 17.57 -15.30
C GLU A 22 16.67 16.95 -14.29
N VAL A 23 16.43 17.69 -13.20
CA VAL A 23 15.39 17.38 -12.23
C VAL A 23 14.30 18.41 -12.46
N MET A 24 13.13 17.95 -12.88
CA MET A 24 11.96 18.80 -13.13
C MET A 24 10.92 18.57 -12.05
N ILE A 25 10.21 19.63 -11.68
CA ILE A 25 9.10 19.55 -10.72
C ILE A 25 7.84 19.10 -11.46
N ASN A 26 7.05 18.23 -10.83
CA ASN A 26 5.75 17.81 -11.37
C ASN A 26 4.80 19.01 -11.52
N ALA A 27 4.02 19.00 -12.60
CA ALA A 27 3.07 20.09 -12.87
C ALA A 27 2.07 20.24 -11.71
N GLY A 28 1.78 21.50 -11.34
CA GLY A 28 0.89 21.81 -10.23
C GLY A 28 1.48 21.62 -8.83
N GLN A 29 2.75 21.20 -8.71
CA GLN A 29 3.44 21.12 -7.43
C GLN A 29 4.33 22.33 -7.16
N HIS A 30 4.40 22.72 -5.89
CA HIS A 30 5.29 23.76 -5.39
C HIS A 30 6.15 23.18 -4.28
N ILE A 31 7.47 23.32 -4.41
CA ILE A 31 8.44 22.84 -3.40
C ILE A 31 9.03 24.06 -2.71
N LYS A 32 8.73 24.22 -1.42
CA LYS A 32 9.21 25.35 -0.62
C LYS A 32 10.64 25.13 -0.15
N LYS A 33 11.32 26.21 0.22
CA LYS A 33 12.66 26.13 0.82
C LYS A 33 12.61 25.27 2.09
N GLY A 34 13.41 24.20 2.12
CA GLY A 34 13.47 23.25 3.22
C GLY A 34 12.62 22.00 3.03
N GLU A 35 11.74 21.97 2.03
CA GLU A 35 11.02 20.75 1.65
C GLU A 35 11.92 19.81 0.85
N GLU A 36 11.75 18.51 1.06
CA GLU A 36 12.52 17.49 0.38
C GLU A 36 12.04 17.31 -1.07
N MET A 37 12.99 17.25 -2.00
CA MET A 37 12.71 16.83 -3.37
C MET A 37 12.82 15.32 -3.49
N THR A 38 11.78 14.67 -4.00
CA THR A 38 11.65 13.22 -4.10
C THR A 38 11.30 12.78 -5.51
N ILE A 39 11.72 11.57 -5.86
CA ILE A 39 11.49 10.93 -7.16
C ILE A 39 10.95 9.51 -6.96
N ASN A 40 10.34 8.93 -7.99
CA ASN A 40 10.01 7.51 -7.96
C ASN A 40 11.21 6.70 -8.47
N TYR A 41 11.88 5.94 -7.60
CA TYR A 41 13.05 5.14 -7.98
C TYR A 41 12.66 4.01 -8.93
N MET A 42 11.53 3.36 -8.67
CA MET A 42 11.02 2.29 -9.51
C MET A 42 9.49 2.23 -9.44
N ASN A 43 8.85 2.68 -10.52
CA ASN A 43 7.41 2.62 -10.61
C ASN A 43 6.93 1.16 -10.62
N GLY A 44 5.82 0.88 -9.92
CA GLY A 44 5.19 -0.44 -9.95
C GLY A 44 5.90 -1.54 -9.13
N GLN A 45 6.91 -1.22 -8.32
CA GLN A 45 7.71 -2.26 -7.66
C GLN A 45 7.28 -2.56 -6.21
N ARG A 46 7.25 -3.85 -5.90
CA ARG A 46 7.01 -4.40 -4.57
C ARG A 46 8.18 -4.15 -3.62
N ASN A 47 7.91 -4.23 -2.31
CA ASN A 47 8.93 -4.04 -1.29
C ASN A 47 10.10 -5.03 -1.38
N ASN A 48 9.91 -6.24 -1.92
CA ASN A 48 11.02 -7.18 -2.14
C ASN A 48 12.05 -6.66 -3.14
N ALA A 49 11.61 -6.05 -4.24
CA ALA A 49 12.49 -5.48 -5.27
C ALA A 49 13.20 -4.21 -4.75
N ILE A 50 12.47 -3.36 -4.02
CA ILE A 50 13.05 -2.15 -3.39
C ILE A 50 14.10 -2.55 -2.36
N MET A 51 13.81 -3.55 -1.52
CA MET A 51 14.74 -4.05 -0.51
C MET A 51 16.02 -4.62 -1.13
N GLN A 52 15.89 -5.40 -2.21
CA GLN A 52 17.05 -5.99 -2.91
C GLN A 52 17.93 -4.95 -3.59
N ARG A 53 17.36 -3.88 -4.15
CA ARG A 53 18.10 -2.89 -4.95
C ARG A 53 18.58 -1.68 -4.15
N TYR A 54 17.80 -1.24 -3.18
CA TYR A 54 18.02 0.01 -2.45
C TYR A 54 18.14 -0.17 -0.94
N GLY A 55 17.93 -1.38 -0.41
CA GLY A 55 18.13 -1.69 1.00
C GLY A 55 17.10 -1.06 1.94
N PHE A 56 15.90 -0.75 1.45
CA PHE A 56 14.80 -0.26 2.28
C PHE A 56 13.46 -0.87 1.85
N SER A 57 12.43 -0.68 2.67
CA SER A 57 11.04 -0.98 2.34
C SER A 57 10.16 0.09 2.96
N SER A 58 8.90 0.18 2.50
CA SER A 58 7.94 1.14 3.03
C SER A 58 6.62 0.45 3.38
N PRO A 59 6.02 0.78 4.53
CA PRO A 59 4.70 0.28 4.87
C PRO A 59 3.61 0.89 3.98
N LEU A 60 3.90 2.00 3.29
CA LEU A 60 2.96 2.73 2.44
C LEU A 60 3.15 2.42 0.94
N ASN A 61 3.83 1.33 0.59
CA ASN A 61 4.05 0.97 -0.81
C ASN A 61 2.73 0.53 -1.49
N PRO A 62 2.20 1.28 -2.47
CA PRO A 62 0.93 0.94 -3.11
C PRO A 62 0.99 -0.25 -4.06
N TRP A 63 2.18 -0.78 -4.31
CA TRP A 63 2.43 -1.88 -5.25
C TRP A 63 2.80 -3.18 -4.56
N ASP A 64 2.85 -3.22 -3.23
CA ASP A 64 3.15 -4.44 -2.49
C ASP A 64 2.00 -5.46 -2.58
N VAL A 65 2.28 -6.73 -2.30
CA VAL A 65 1.34 -7.82 -2.59
C VAL A 65 1.12 -8.76 -1.41
N ILE A 66 -0.15 -9.06 -1.13
CA ILE A 66 -0.57 -10.14 -0.23
C ILE A 66 -0.94 -11.36 -1.07
N PRO A 67 -0.27 -12.51 -0.91
CA PRO A 67 -0.51 -13.70 -1.72
C PRO A 67 -1.68 -14.53 -1.15
N PHE A 68 -2.91 -14.10 -1.42
CA PHE A 68 -4.11 -14.91 -1.15
C PHE A 68 -4.14 -16.17 -2.03
N SER A 69 -4.64 -17.25 -1.45
CA SER A 69 -4.69 -18.60 -2.02
C SER A 69 -6.06 -19.26 -1.87
N GLY A 70 -6.94 -18.68 -1.05
CA GLY A 70 -8.32 -19.12 -0.89
C GLY A 70 -9.21 -18.81 -2.10
N ASN A 71 -10.44 -19.31 -2.04
CA ASN A 71 -11.47 -19.09 -3.06
C ASN A 71 -12.42 -17.94 -2.74
N ALA A 72 -12.31 -17.35 -1.54
CA ALA A 72 -13.12 -16.22 -1.13
C ALA A 72 -12.83 -15.02 -2.03
N ARG A 73 -13.88 -14.34 -2.50
CA ARG A 73 -13.78 -13.14 -3.33
C ARG A 73 -14.80 -12.11 -2.86
N VAL A 74 -14.41 -10.85 -2.84
CA VAL A 74 -15.31 -9.70 -2.56
C VAL A 74 -15.62 -8.94 -3.84
N HIS A 75 -16.74 -8.24 -3.88
CA HIS A 75 -17.11 -7.45 -5.04
C HIS A 75 -16.17 -6.24 -5.20
N LEU A 76 -15.52 -6.12 -6.36
CA LEU A 76 -14.48 -5.11 -6.59
C LEU A 76 -15.03 -3.69 -6.44
N ASP A 77 -16.07 -3.34 -7.19
CA ASP A 77 -16.54 -1.95 -7.26
C ASP A 77 -17.13 -1.49 -5.93
N SER A 78 -17.75 -2.41 -5.19
CA SER A 78 -18.26 -2.12 -3.84
C SER A 78 -17.12 -1.87 -2.86
N PHE A 79 -16.06 -2.67 -2.93
CA PHE A 79 -14.88 -2.45 -2.10
C PHE A 79 -14.23 -1.10 -2.42
N LEU A 80 -13.99 -0.80 -3.70
CA LEU A 80 -13.38 0.47 -4.12
C LEU A 80 -14.23 1.68 -3.72
N SER A 81 -15.56 1.58 -3.87
CA SER A 81 -16.50 2.64 -3.50
C SER A 81 -16.45 2.97 -2.01
N VAL A 82 -16.26 1.98 -1.11
CA VAL A 82 -16.18 2.22 0.33
C VAL A 82 -14.98 3.11 0.71
N PHE A 83 -13.92 3.06 -0.09
CA PHE A 83 -12.68 3.81 0.13
C PHE A 83 -12.51 5.00 -0.83
N ASN A 84 -13.53 5.37 -1.59
CA ASN A 84 -13.44 6.41 -2.62
C ASN A 84 -12.26 6.21 -3.59
N ILE A 85 -11.97 4.94 -3.90
CA ILE A 85 -10.95 4.56 -4.88
C ILE A 85 -11.63 4.38 -6.24
N SER A 86 -10.95 4.77 -7.30
CA SER A 86 -11.46 4.65 -8.66
C SER A 86 -10.31 4.45 -9.64
N GLY A 87 -10.64 4.06 -10.88
CA GLY A 87 -9.66 3.78 -11.93
C GLY A 87 -9.40 2.29 -12.13
N LEU A 88 -8.39 1.98 -12.91
CA LEU A 88 -7.95 0.60 -13.18
C LEU A 88 -6.93 0.15 -12.13
N PRO A 89 -6.72 -1.17 -11.92
CA PRO A 89 -5.74 -1.67 -10.97
C PRO A 89 -4.36 -1.02 -11.10
N GLU A 90 -3.90 -0.72 -12.32
CA GLU A 90 -2.63 -0.06 -12.59
C GLU A 90 -2.64 1.45 -12.22
N GLU A 91 -3.80 2.08 -12.16
CA GLU A 91 -3.98 3.54 -12.07
C GLU A 91 -4.98 3.96 -10.99
N TYR A 92 -5.13 3.14 -9.94
CA TYR A 92 -6.01 3.50 -8.82
C TYR A 92 -5.65 4.85 -8.23
N TYR A 93 -6.67 5.71 -8.12
CA TYR A 93 -6.60 7.01 -7.48
C TYR A 93 -7.57 7.07 -6.30
N HIS A 94 -7.13 7.66 -5.20
CA HIS A 94 -7.97 7.95 -4.04
C HIS A 94 -8.53 9.38 -4.15
N ASN A 95 -9.84 9.52 -4.13
CA ASN A 95 -10.49 10.82 -4.14
C ASN A 95 -10.64 11.39 -2.72
N SER A 96 -9.62 12.10 -2.27
CA SER A 96 -9.58 12.75 -0.95
C SER A 96 -10.56 13.91 -0.79
N GLN A 97 -11.24 14.37 -1.85
CA GLN A 97 -12.30 15.38 -1.73
C GLN A 97 -13.64 14.77 -1.27
N LEU A 98 -13.82 13.46 -1.47
CA LEU A 98 -15.01 12.72 -1.03
C LEU A 98 -14.84 12.10 0.36
N SER A 99 -13.62 12.05 0.89
CA SER A 99 -13.37 11.64 2.27
C SER A 99 -13.75 12.75 3.24
N ASP A 100 -14.33 12.40 4.39
CA ASP A 100 -14.54 13.34 5.48
C ASP A 100 -13.22 14.03 5.85
N LYS A 101 -13.29 15.33 6.18
CA LYS A 101 -12.10 16.13 6.51
C LYS A 101 -11.31 15.49 7.65
N GLY A 102 -10.22 14.80 7.32
CA GLY A 102 -9.33 14.15 8.28
C GLY A 102 -9.25 12.62 8.17
N ASP A 103 -9.97 11.96 7.26
CA ASP A 103 -9.80 10.52 7.04
C ASP A 103 -8.48 10.24 6.30
N THR A 104 -7.46 9.88 7.06
CA THR A 104 -6.13 9.49 6.57
C THR A 104 -5.98 7.97 6.44
N PHE A 105 -7.08 7.20 6.56
CA PHE A 105 -7.00 5.75 6.52
C PHE A 105 -6.51 5.25 5.16
N VAL A 106 -7.02 5.84 4.07
CA VAL A 106 -6.66 5.46 2.70
C VAL A 106 -5.28 6.01 2.35
N ASP A 107 -4.29 5.15 2.53
CA ASP A 107 -2.90 5.37 2.16
C ASP A 107 -2.48 4.37 1.07
N GLY A 108 -1.20 4.36 0.72
CA GLY A 108 -0.68 3.40 -0.26
C GLY A 108 -0.93 1.95 0.13
N ALA A 109 -0.94 1.58 1.42
CA ALA A 109 -1.21 0.20 1.83
C ALA A 109 -2.66 -0.22 1.54
N VAL A 110 -3.63 0.70 1.63
CA VAL A 110 -5.02 0.41 1.22
C VAL A 110 -5.12 0.24 -0.29
N ILE A 111 -4.41 1.04 -1.08
CA ILE A 111 -4.33 0.84 -2.54
C ILE A 111 -3.71 -0.52 -2.88
N ALA A 112 -2.65 -0.91 -2.17
CA ALA A 112 -2.05 -2.23 -2.32
C ALA A 112 -3.04 -3.35 -1.93
N ALA A 113 -3.81 -3.18 -0.85
CA ALA A 113 -4.85 -4.12 -0.47
C ALA A 113 -5.92 -4.24 -1.58
N ALA A 114 -6.42 -3.11 -2.10
CA ALA A 114 -7.41 -3.09 -3.18
C ALA A 114 -6.93 -3.82 -4.46
N ARG A 115 -5.63 -3.77 -4.75
CA ARG A 115 -5.01 -4.47 -5.89
C ARG A 115 -4.86 -5.98 -5.69
N THR A 116 -4.82 -6.43 -4.45
CA THR A 116 -4.35 -7.78 -4.10
C THR A 116 -5.44 -8.68 -3.56
N LEU A 117 -6.50 -8.07 -3.01
CA LEU A 117 -7.67 -8.81 -2.57
C LEU A 117 -8.28 -9.59 -3.75
N PRO A 118 -8.61 -10.88 -3.56
CA PRO A 118 -9.34 -11.63 -4.55
C PRO A 118 -10.72 -10.98 -4.74
N THR A 119 -11.02 -10.61 -5.97
CA THR A 119 -12.24 -9.88 -6.29
C THR A 119 -12.99 -10.53 -7.44
N TRP A 120 -14.26 -10.17 -7.55
CA TRP A 120 -15.11 -10.45 -8.71
C TRP A 120 -15.83 -9.16 -9.12
N SER A 121 -16.08 -9.01 -10.42
CA SER A 121 -16.82 -7.88 -11.00
C SER A 121 -17.61 -8.30 -12.25
N ASP A 122 -17.85 -9.61 -12.41
CA ASP A 122 -18.52 -10.14 -13.60
C ASP A 122 -20.05 -9.97 -13.50
N GLY A 123 -20.56 -9.01 -14.26
CA GLY A 123 -21.98 -8.89 -14.62
C GLY A 123 -22.81 -7.89 -13.80
N ASP A 124 -24.07 -7.72 -14.20
CA ASP A 124 -25.06 -6.84 -13.55
C ASP A 124 -25.58 -7.39 -12.20
N MET A 125 -24.84 -8.31 -11.57
CA MET A 125 -25.25 -8.95 -10.32
C MET A 125 -24.80 -8.11 -9.13
N PRO A 126 -25.72 -7.50 -8.36
CA PRO A 126 -25.32 -6.75 -7.19
C PRO A 126 -24.67 -7.69 -6.15
N PRO A 127 -23.72 -7.18 -5.35
CA PRO A 127 -23.14 -7.95 -4.26
C PRO A 127 -24.23 -8.38 -3.27
N VAL A 128 -24.29 -9.67 -2.94
CA VAL A 128 -25.21 -10.15 -1.90
C VAL A 128 -24.54 -9.98 -0.54
N PRO A 129 -25.12 -9.21 0.41
CA PRO A 129 -24.44 -8.89 1.66
C PRO A 129 -24.02 -10.11 2.50
N SER A 130 -24.81 -11.19 2.47
CA SER A 130 -24.47 -12.41 3.20
C SER A 130 -23.26 -13.15 2.61
N THR A 131 -23.11 -13.18 1.29
CA THR A 131 -21.96 -13.80 0.64
C THR A 131 -20.71 -12.95 0.83
N GLU A 132 -20.83 -11.63 0.73
CA GLU A 132 -19.73 -10.70 0.99
C GLU A 132 -19.23 -10.79 2.43
N ARG A 133 -20.13 -10.79 3.43
CA ARG A 133 -19.74 -10.98 4.85
C ARG A 133 -19.03 -12.30 5.09
N ARG A 134 -19.43 -13.38 4.40
CA ARG A 134 -18.75 -14.67 4.48
C ARG A 134 -17.36 -14.60 3.85
N ALA A 135 -17.25 -14.04 2.65
CA ALA A 135 -15.98 -13.87 1.95
C ALA A 135 -14.99 -13.02 2.75
N VAL A 136 -15.45 -11.90 3.34
CA VAL A 136 -14.63 -11.06 4.23
C VAL A 136 -14.07 -11.86 5.39
N ARG A 137 -14.90 -12.65 6.09
CA ARG A 137 -14.44 -13.48 7.22
C ARG A 137 -13.40 -14.51 6.79
N GLU A 138 -13.59 -15.15 5.64
CA GLU A 138 -12.63 -16.12 5.10
C GLU A 138 -11.29 -15.44 4.75
N LEU A 139 -11.32 -14.26 4.12
CA LEU A 139 -10.12 -13.46 3.82
C LEU A 139 -9.41 -12.98 5.09
N GLN A 140 -10.16 -12.54 6.11
CA GLN A 140 -9.60 -12.16 7.41
C GLN A 140 -8.93 -13.35 8.11
N GLN A 141 -9.53 -14.54 8.05
CA GLN A 141 -8.93 -15.77 8.57
C GLN A 141 -7.64 -16.11 7.83
N GLU A 142 -7.61 -15.98 6.50
CA GLU A 142 -6.39 -16.20 5.72
C GLU A 142 -5.28 -15.21 6.11
N CYS A 143 -5.61 -13.92 6.29
CA CYS A 143 -4.68 -12.92 6.80
C CYS A 143 -4.12 -13.30 8.19
N GLN A 144 -4.97 -13.78 9.11
CA GLN A 144 -4.53 -14.25 10.44
C GLN A 144 -3.58 -15.45 10.32
N GLN A 145 -3.88 -16.41 9.43
CA GLN A 145 -3.00 -17.54 9.16
C GLN A 145 -1.66 -17.09 8.57
N MET A 146 -1.65 -16.09 7.68
CA MET A 146 -0.42 -15.50 7.15
C MET A 146 0.40 -14.82 8.25
N LEU A 147 -0.24 -14.06 9.16
CA LEU A 147 0.43 -13.43 10.29
C LEU A 147 1.01 -14.48 11.27
N ALA A 148 0.31 -15.58 11.51
CA ALA A 148 0.76 -16.67 12.39
C ALA A 148 1.99 -17.42 11.85
N LYS A 149 2.27 -17.34 10.53
CA LYS A 149 3.49 -17.91 9.92
C LYS A 149 4.74 -17.11 10.24
N PHE A 150 4.62 -15.86 10.70
CA PHE A 150 5.78 -15.07 11.11
C PHE A 150 6.29 -15.53 12.48
N PRO A 151 7.62 -15.57 12.69
CA PRO A 151 8.20 -15.96 13.96
C PRO A 151 8.03 -14.91 15.07
N THR A 152 7.66 -13.67 14.71
CA THR A 152 7.50 -12.54 15.64
C THR A 152 6.24 -11.74 15.31
N THR A 153 5.69 -11.05 16.31
CA THR A 153 4.54 -10.15 16.15
C THR A 153 4.96 -8.76 15.64
N SER A 154 4.03 -7.93 15.14
CA SER A 154 4.36 -6.56 14.72
C SER A 154 4.88 -5.72 15.90
N LYS A 155 4.26 -5.86 17.07
CA LYS A 155 4.67 -5.18 18.31
C LYS A 155 6.08 -5.57 18.75
N GLU A 156 6.44 -6.84 18.65
CA GLU A 156 7.81 -7.29 18.94
C GLU A 156 8.83 -6.67 17.98
N ASP A 157 8.50 -6.57 16.69
CA ASP A 157 9.40 -5.94 15.72
C ASP A 157 9.55 -4.44 15.95
N GLU A 158 8.48 -3.75 16.32
CA GLU A 158 8.53 -2.34 16.73
C GLU A 158 9.42 -2.16 17.97
N GLN A 159 9.21 -2.97 19.02
CA GLN A 159 10.04 -2.95 20.22
C GLN A 159 11.52 -3.27 19.93
N LEU A 160 11.79 -4.19 19.00
CA LEU A 160 13.14 -4.50 18.55
C LEU A 160 13.78 -3.30 17.85
N LEU A 161 13.04 -2.57 17.02
CA LEU A 161 13.53 -1.37 16.36
C LEU A 161 13.78 -0.24 17.37
N ASP A 162 12.88 -0.04 18.33
CA ASP A 162 12.99 1.03 19.34
C ASP A 162 14.12 0.79 20.34
N SER A 163 14.39 -0.47 20.70
CA SER A 163 15.48 -0.84 21.61
C SER A 163 16.87 -0.84 20.96
N MET A 164 16.93 -0.81 19.63
CA MET A 164 18.18 -0.86 18.85
C MET A 164 18.75 0.55 18.60
N THR A 165 19.47 1.11 19.56
CA THR A 165 20.12 2.43 19.43
C THR A 165 21.31 2.46 18.45
N GLU A 166 21.99 1.33 18.23
CA GLU A 166 23.19 1.24 17.35
C GLU A 166 23.16 0.04 16.39
N ALA A 167 21.98 -0.42 15.97
CA ALA A 167 21.90 -1.54 15.05
C ALA A 167 22.59 -1.25 13.70
N ARG A 168 23.17 -2.31 13.10
CA ARG A 168 23.66 -2.25 11.73
C ARG A 168 22.49 -1.89 10.81
N ARG A 169 22.67 -0.92 9.91
CA ARG A 169 21.65 -0.48 8.93
C ARG A 169 20.99 -1.64 8.17
N THR A 170 21.75 -2.70 7.88
CA THR A 170 21.25 -3.89 7.19
C THR A 170 20.30 -4.72 8.05
N LEU A 171 20.56 -4.83 9.36
CA LEU A 171 19.69 -5.50 10.31
C LEU A 171 18.39 -4.71 10.49
N GLU A 172 18.49 -3.39 10.67
CA GLU A 172 17.34 -2.49 10.76
C GLU A 172 16.43 -2.61 9.53
N ALA A 173 17.01 -2.57 8.32
CA ALA A 173 16.27 -2.71 7.09
C ALA A 173 15.57 -4.07 6.96
N ALA A 174 16.20 -5.15 7.43
CA ALA A 174 15.60 -6.50 7.43
C ALA A 174 14.43 -6.61 8.42
N ILE A 175 14.55 -6.03 9.61
CA ILE A 175 13.46 -5.98 10.60
C ILE A 175 12.31 -5.14 10.07
N LYS A 176 12.59 -3.94 9.51
CA LYS A 176 11.59 -3.10 8.84
C LYS A 176 10.88 -3.83 7.72
N TYR A 177 11.61 -4.56 6.87
CA TYR A 177 11.02 -5.35 5.79
C TYR A 177 10.03 -6.40 6.31
N ARG A 178 10.40 -7.14 7.36
CA ARG A 178 9.50 -8.11 8.02
C ARG A 178 8.27 -7.41 8.64
N LEU A 179 8.49 -6.30 9.35
CA LEU A 179 7.44 -5.51 9.98
C LEU A 179 6.44 -4.97 8.94
N HIS A 180 6.91 -4.33 7.88
CA HIS A 180 6.06 -3.73 6.85
C HIS A 180 5.17 -4.77 6.16
N ARG A 181 5.65 -6.00 5.97
CA ARG A 181 4.80 -7.09 5.45
C ARG A 181 3.66 -7.45 6.41
N LYS A 182 3.91 -7.45 7.72
CA LYS A 182 2.86 -7.67 8.73
C LYS A 182 1.87 -6.51 8.77
N LEU A 183 2.38 -5.27 8.72
CA LEU A 183 1.54 -4.07 8.70
C LEU A 183 0.62 -4.04 7.48
N LEU A 184 1.10 -4.43 6.30
CA LEU A 184 0.26 -4.53 5.09
C LEU A 184 -0.89 -5.53 5.29
N ILE A 185 -0.62 -6.71 5.85
CA ILE A 185 -1.65 -7.72 6.12
C ILE A 185 -2.66 -7.19 7.15
N GLN A 186 -2.19 -6.56 8.23
CA GLN A 186 -3.05 -5.96 9.24
C GLN A 186 -3.92 -4.83 8.67
N LYS A 187 -3.35 -3.98 7.80
CA LYS A 187 -4.08 -2.91 7.11
C LYS A 187 -5.15 -3.48 6.18
N ALA A 188 -4.85 -4.56 5.45
CA ALA A 188 -5.85 -5.25 4.63
C ALA A 188 -6.98 -5.85 5.48
N MET A 189 -6.68 -6.41 6.66
CA MET A 189 -7.71 -6.88 7.59
C MET A 189 -8.61 -5.74 8.08
N GLN A 190 -8.03 -4.59 8.42
CA GLN A 190 -8.77 -3.38 8.82
C GLN A 190 -9.63 -2.85 7.67
N ALA A 191 -9.10 -2.83 6.44
CA ALA A 191 -9.88 -2.45 5.26
C ALA A 191 -11.06 -3.41 5.03
N LEU A 192 -10.86 -4.70 5.21
CA LEU A 192 -11.93 -5.69 5.13
C LEU A 192 -12.99 -5.51 6.23
N GLU A 193 -12.59 -5.12 7.45
CA GLU A 193 -13.50 -4.81 8.55
C GLU A 193 -14.34 -3.56 8.24
N ILE A 194 -13.70 -2.48 7.78
CA ILE A 194 -14.38 -1.25 7.35
C ILE A 194 -15.34 -1.54 6.18
N TYR A 195 -14.90 -2.34 5.21
CA TYR A 195 -15.76 -2.79 4.11
C TYR A 195 -16.98 -3.51 4.67
N GLN A 196 -16.81 -4.45 5.59
CA GLN A 196 -17.91 -5.18 6.19
C GLN A 196 -18.92 -4.29 6.92
N GLU A 197 -18.44 -3.28 7.64
CA GLU A 197 -19.27 -2.32 8.39
C GLU A 197 -20.02 -1.34 7.47
N ARG A 198 -19.36 -0.89 6.40
CA ARG A 198 -19.88 0.11 5.45
C ARG A 198 -20.64 -0.48 4.26
N MET A 199 -20.76 -1.81 4.16
CA MET A 199 -21.72 -2.45 3.25
C MET A 199 -23.15 -2.05 3.65
N LEU A 200 -23.61 -0.94 3.07
CA LEU A 200 -24.96 -0.46 3.17
C LEU A 200 -25.90 -1.46 2.48
N PHE A 201 -27.04 -1.69 3.13
CA PHE A 201 -28.14 -2.54 2.66
C PHE A 201 -28.74 -2.03 1.36
#